data_AF-A0A522UNY9-F1
#
_entry.id   AF-A0A522UNY9-F1
#
_cell.length_a   1.000
_cell.length_b   1.000
_cell.length_c   1.000
_cell.angle_alpha   90.00
_cell.angle_beta   90.00
_cell.angle_gamma   90.00
#
_symmetry.space_group_name_H-M   'P 1'
#
loop_
_entity.id
_entity.type
_entity.pdbx_description
1 polymer ?
#
loop_
_entity_poly.entity_id
_entity_poly.type
_entity_poly.pdbx_seq_one_letter_code
_entity_poly.pdbx_strand_id
1 'polypeptide(L)'
;MSGCGCQGTKAVDFSEKKGAGHVPADTQPELTNWPVQLKLIATTAPYLNGADLLLAADCTAFAATGFHGRFIKGKKVIIACPKLDDSQQYYEKLTEMFRTNDIKSVHVVRMEVPCCGGLAYIAKQSIQASGKDIPYHEVIIGIKGDILSEGMAPLIPKLQETGA
;
A
#
# COMPACT_ATOMS: atom_id res chain seq x y z
N MET A 1 36.65 11.54 -0.17
CA MET A 1 35.87 10.54 0.58
C MET A 1 34.40 10.80 0.28
N SER A 2 33.83 10.03 -0.64
CA SER A 2 32.44 10.20 -1.09
C SER A 2 31.50 9.83 0.05
N GLY A 3 30.67 10.80 0.48
CA GLY A 3 29.66 10.59 1.49
C GLY A 3 28.68 9.51 1.05
N CYS A 4 28.63 8.42 1.81
CA CYS A 4 27.67 7.35 1.66
C CYS A 4 26.28 7.88 2.02
N GLY A 5 25.56 8.42 1.03
CA GLY A 5 24.14 8.79 1.19
C GLY A 5 23.30 7.52 1.31
N CYS A 6 22.77 7.24 2.50
CA CYS A 6 21.82 6.15 2.71
C CYS A 6 20.65 6.31 1.74
N GLN A 7 20.35 5.28 0.94
CA GLN A 7 19.24 5.32 -0.01
C GLN A 7 17.86 5.21 0.66
N GLY A 8 17.79 5.23 2.00
CA GLY A 8 16.57 4.97 2.77
C GLY A 8 15.40 5.91 2.48
N THR A 9 15.65 7.12 1.97
CA THR A 9 14.60 8.11 1.66
C THR A 9 14.58 8.52 0.19
N LYS A 10 15.53 8.02 -0.62
CA LYS A 10 15.60 8.39 -2.04
C LYS A 10 14.50 7.64 -2.79
N ALA A 11 13.56 8.38 -3.36
CA ALA A 11 12.56 7.83 -4.26
C ALA A 11 13.23 7.26 -5.51
N VAL A 12 13.01 5.98 -5.78
CA VAL A 12 13.50 5.27 -6.97
C VAL A 12 12.37 4.45 -7.56
N ASP A 13 12.24 4.48 -8.88
CA ASP A 13 11.33 3.65 -9.66
C ASP A 13 12.16 2.61 -10.45
N PHE A 14 11.79 1.33 -10.38
CA PHE A 14 12.46 0.23 -11.08
C PHE A 14 11.66 -0.33 -12.26
N SER A 15 10.57 0.33 -12.67
CA SER A 15 9.61 -0.19 -13.67
C SER A 15 10.25 -0.45 -15.04
N GLU A 16 11.39 0.16 -15.35
CA GLU A 16 12.10 -0.03 -16.63
C GLU A 16 12.81 -1.40 -16.77
N LYS A 17 12.91 -2.20 -15.70
CA LYS A 17 13.54 -3.53 -15.76
C LYS A 17 12.54 -4.61 -16.19
N LYS A 18 12.25 -4.71 -17.49
CA LYS A 18 11.71 -5.95 -18.08
C LYS A 18 12.50 -6.32 -19.33
N GLY A 19 13.47 -7.21 -19.17
CA GLY A 19 14.00 -7.99 -20.29
C GLY A 19 12.92 -8.96 -20.77
N ALA A 20 12.65 -8.96 -22.08
CA ALA A 20 11.70 -9.88 -22.70
C ALA A 20 12.28 -11.31 -22.69
N GLY A 21 11.88 -12.10 -21.71
CA GLY A 21 12.21 -13.52 -21.62
C GLY A 21 11.15 -14.27 -20.81
N HIS A 22 10.77 -15.46 -21.26
CA HIS A 22 9.89 -16.35 -20.52
C HIS A 22 10.69 -16.99 -19.37
N VAL A 23 10.84 -16.26 -18.27
CA VAL A 23 11.47 -16.76 -17.05
C VAL A 23 10.36 -17.34 -16.16
N PRO A 24 10.54 -18.52 -15.54
CA PRO A 24 9.55 -19.10 -14.63
C PRO A 24 9.13 -18.08 -13.55
N ALA A 25 7.87 -18.16 -13.11
CA ALA A 25 7.42 -17.42 -11.93
C ALA A 25 8.37 -17.72 -10.74
N ASP A 26 8.69 -16.71 -9.94
CA ASP A 26 9.70 -16.68 -8.84
C ASP A 26 11.17 -16.41 -9.19
N THR A 27 11.50 -16.03 -10.43
CA THR A 27 12.91 -15.75 -10.82
C THR A 27 13.28 -14.27 -10.92
N GLN A 28 12.31 -13.36 -10.86
CA GLN A 28 12.54 -11.92 -10.96
C GLN A 28 11.83 -11.16 -9.82
N PRO A 29 12.47 -10.14 -9.23
CA PRO A 29 11.84 -9.32 -8.20
C PRO A 29 10.70 -8.49 -8.79
N GLU A 30 9.50 -8.61 -8.21
CA GLU A 30 8.31 -7.86 -8.63
C GLU A 30 8.26 -6.41 -8.11
N LEU A 31 9.10 -6.05 -7.14
CA LEU A 31 9.10 -4.71 -6.53
C LEU A 31 9.61 -3.66 -7.52
N THR A 32 8.81 -2.61 -7.75
CA THR A 32 9.13 -1.55 -8.71
C THR A 32 9.32 -0.15 -8.09
N ASN A 33 9.36 -0.03 -6.76
CA ASN A 33 9.60 1.24 -6.08
C ASN A 33 10.43 1.08 -4.81
N TRP A 34 11.11 2.17 -4.45
CA TRP A 34 11.84 2.33 -3.20
C TRP A 34 11.81 3.79 -2.73
N PRO A 35 11.76 4.07 -1.41
CA PRO A 35 11.53 3.12 -0.32
C PRO A 35 10.09 2.59 -0.30
N VAL A 36 9.84 1.56 0.53
CA VAL A 36 8.50 0.99 0.72
C VAL A 36 7.85 1.39 2.05
N GLN A 37 8.62 1.87 3.02
CA GLN A 37 8.08 2.30 4.32
C GLN A 37 7.27 3.59 4.17
N LEU A 38 6.00 3.60 4.57
CA LEU A 38 5.12 4.79 4.46
C LEU A 38 5.77 6.05 5.05
N LYS A 39 6.47 5.92 6.19
CA LYS A 39 7.18 7.03 6.82
C LYS A 39 8.26 7.66 5.92
N LEU A 40 8.94 6.85 5.11
CA LEU A 40 10.09 7.28 4.31
C LEU A 40 9.71 7.78 2.91
N ILE A 41 8.53 7.40 2.40
CA ILE A 41 8.07 7.79 1.06
C ILE A 41 7.67 9.27 1.05
N ALA A 42 8.16 10.06 0.09
CA ALA A 42 7.63 11.40 -0.15
C ALA A 42 6.22 11.30 -0.75
N THR A 43 5.27 12.10 -0.28
CA THR A 43 3.88 12.09 -0.81
C THR A 43 3.81 12.49 -2.28
N THR A 44 4.83 13.20 -2.78
CA THR A 44 4.97 13.65 -4.17
C THR A 44 5.93 12.79 -4.99
N ALA A 45 6.27 11.57 -4.54
CA ALA A 45 7.17 10.69 -5.28
C ALA A 45 6.58 10.39 -6.68
N PRO A 46 7.33 10.62 -7.79
CA PRO A 46 6.77 10.55 -9.15
C PRO A 46 6.11 9.22 -9.51
N TYR A 47 6.60 8.11 -8.95
CA TYR A 47 6.08 6.77 -9.21
C TYR A 47 4.67 6.54 -8.64
N LEU A 48 4.16 7.42 -7.78
CA LEU A 48 2.82 7.32 -7.20
C LEU A 48 1.74 7.74 -8.20
N ASN A 49 2.04 8.69 -9.09
CA ASN A 49 1.06 9.20 -10.03
C ASN A 49 0.70 8.14 -11.09
N GLY A 50 -0.59 7.83 -11.25
CA GLY A 50 -1.06 6.79 -12.15
C GLY A 50 -0.79 5.36 -11.66
N ALA A 51 -0.48 5.17 -10.38
CA ALA A 51 -0.14 3.87 -9.81
C ALA A 51 -1.35 3.08 -9.32
N ASP A 52 -1.27 1.75 -9.44
CA ASP A 52 -1.97 0.83 -8.56
C ASP A 52 -1.17 0.70 -7.27
N LEU A 53 -1.73 1.15 -6.14
CA LEU A 53 -1.04 1.14 -4.85
C LEU A 53 -1.34 -0.16 -4.10
N LEU A 54 -0.31 -0.79 -3.56
CA LEU A 54 -0.41 -1.84 -2.54
C LEU A 54 -0.06 -1.22 -1.19
N LEU A 55 -1.01 -1.16 -0.28
CA LEU A 55 -0.80 -0.84 1.12
C LEU A 55 -0.84 -2.13 1.95
N ALA A 56 0.32 -2.63 2.34
CA ALA A 56 0.46 -3.91 3.01
C ALA A 56 0.87 -3.74 4.48
N ALA A 57 0.24 -4.49 5.38
CA ALA A 57 0.73 -4.58 6.75
C ALA A 57 2.03 -5.40 6.79
N ASP A 58 2.99 -5.00 7.64
CA ASP A 58 4.36 -5.56 7.66
C ASP A 58 4.40 -7.10 7.71
N CYS A 59 3.54 -7.74 8.51
CA CYS A 59 3.52 -9.20 8.67
C CYS A 59 3.04 -9.95 7.42
N THR A 60 2.32 -9.29 6.51
CA THR A 60 1.60 -9.99 5.42
C THR A 60 2.54 -10.63 4.41
N ALA A 61 3.67 -10.00 4.11
CA ALA A 61 4.69 -10.53 3.22
C ALA A 61 5.36 -11.80 3.76
N PHE A 62 5.39 -11.94 5.09
CA PHE A 62 5.98 -13.10 5.75
C PHE A 62 4.95 -14.21 6.01
N ALA A 63 3.67 -13.87 6.11
CA ALA A 63 2.60 -14.83 6.36
C ALA A 63 2.08 -15.50 5.07
N ALA A 64 1.91 -14.75 3.99
CA ALA A 64 1.31 -15.28 2.76
C ALA A 64 2.33 -15.85 1.78
N THR A 65 2.09 -17.06 1.29
CA THR A 65 2.90 -17.68 0.23
C THR A 65 2.76 -16.93 -1.10
N GLY A 66 3.88 -16.74 -1.79
CA GLY A 66 3.90 -16.12 -3.12
C GLY A 66 3.55 -14.63 -3.12
N PHE A 67 3.79 -13.91 -2.01
CA PHE A 67 3.37 -12.51 -1.83
C PHE A 67 3.79 -11.59 -2.97
N HIS A 68 5.00 -11.76 -3.49
CA HIS A 68 5.51 -10.97 -4.63
C HIS A 68 4.64 -11.13 -5.88
N GLY A 69 4.43 -12.36 -6.34
CA GLY A 69 3.63 -12.62 -7.53
C GLY A 69 2.15 -12.27 -7.34
N ARG A 70 1.61 -12.48 -6.13
CA ARG A 70 0.18 -12.29 -5.83
C ARG A 70 -0.22 -10.84 -5.60
N PHE A 71 0.60 -10.06 -4.88
CA PHE A 71 0.21 -8.74 -4.40
C PHE A 71 1.12 -7.61 -4.90
N ILE A 72 2.44 -7.86 -5.05
CA ILE A 72 3.39 -6.83 -5.46
C ILE A 72 3.37 -6.59 -6.97
N LYS A 73 3.22 -7.66 -7.76
CA LYS A 73 3.28 -7.61 -9.22
C LYS A 73 2.40 -6.50 -9.81
N GLY A 74 3.05 -5.56 -10.50
CA GLY A 74 2.40 -4.44 -11.19
C GLY A 74 1.92 -3.31 -10.27
N LYS A 75 2.24 -3.33 -8.97
CA LYS A 75 1.82 -2.31 -8.00
C LYS A 75 3.01 -1.58 -7.40
N LYS A 76 2.75 -0.37 -6.87
CA LYS A 76 3.70 0.36 -6.03
C LYS A 76 3.43 0.04 -4.57
N VAL A 77 4.45 -0.48 -3.90
CA VAL A 77 4.34 -1.03 -2.55
C VAL A 77 4.58 0.03 -1.50
N ILE A 78 3.67 0.10 -0.55
CA ILE A 78 3.77 0.85 0.69
C ILE A 78 3.50 -0.14 1.83
N ILE A 79 4.41 -0.21 2.80
CA ILE A 79 4.22 -0.96 4.03
C ILE A 79 4.01 -0.03 5.22
N ALA A 80 3.12 -0.45 6.11
CA ALA A 80 2.70 0.33 7.27
C ALA A 80 2.12 -0.59 8.36
N CYS A 81 2.47 -0.32 9.62
CA CYS A 81 1.91 -1.04 10.78
C CYS A 81 1.43 -0.03 11.83
N PRO A 82 0.12 0.27 11.89
CA PRO A 82 -0.41 1.30 12.80
C PRO A 82 -0.28 0.94 14.29
N LYS A 83 0.10 -0.31 14.61
CA LYS A 83 0.44 -0.72 15.98
C LYS A 83 1.83 -0.25 16.41
N LEU A 84 2.77 -0.16 15.47
CA LEU A 84 4.17 0.19 15.74
C LEU A 84 4.43 1.68 15.56
N ASP A 85 3.52 2.38 14.88
CA ASP A 85 3.69 3.74 14.42
C ASP A 85 2.47 4.63 14.73
N ASP A 86 2.60 5.93 14.46
CA ASP A 86 1.55 6.90 14.68
C ASP A 86 0.48 6.83 13.58
N SER A 87 -0.72 6.42 13.99
CA SER A 87 -1.88 6.26 13.11
C SER A 87 -2.39 7.59 12.54
N GLN A 88 -2.27 8.69 13.29
CA GLN A 88 -2.67 10.02 12.82
C GLN A 88 -1.72 10.51 11.74
N GLN A 89 -0.42 10.32 11.93
CA GLN A 89 0.58 10.64 10.90
C GLN A 89 0.36 9.84 9.62
N TYR A 90 -0.01 8.56 9.72
CA TYR A 90 -0.36 7.75 8.56
C TYR A 90 -1.59 8.29 7.82
N TYR A 91 -2.64 8.65 8.55
CA TYR A 91 -3.86 9.24 7.99
C TYR A 91 -3.56 10.53 7.23
N GLU A 92 -2.83 11.46 7.83
CA GLU A 92 -2.47 12.74 7.18
C GLU A 92 -1.64 12.51 5.92
N LYS A 93 -0.66 11.61 6.01
CA LYS A 93 0.25 11.32 4.90
C LYS A 93 -0.44 10.63 3.73
N LEU A 94 -1.29 9.64 4.01
CA LEU A 94 -2.07 8.96 2.98
C LEU A 94 -3.11 9.89 2.36
N THR A 95 -3.78 10.72 3.15
CA THR A 95 -4.72 11.73 2.65
C THR A 95 -4.01 12.67 1.68
N GLU A 96 -2.84 13.18 2.04
CA GLU A 96 -2.06 14.06 1.17
C GLU A 96 -1.57 13.35 -0.10
N MET A 97 -1.11 12.11 0.04
CA MET A 97 -0.69 11.28 -1.09
C MET A 97 -1.83 11.08 -2.09
N PHE A 98 -3.02 10.73 -1.63
CA PHE A 98 -4.19 10.54 -2.51
C PHE A 98 -4.67 11.86 -3.12
N ARG A 99 -4.60 12.95 -2.36
CA ARG A 99 -4.98 14.29 -2.85
C ARG A 99 -4.08 14.77 -3.99
N THR A 100 -2.77 14.56 -3.87
CA THR A 100 -1.76 15.11 -4.78
C THR A 100 -1.42 14.22 -5.99
N ASN A 101 -1.85 12.96 -5.99
CA ASN A 101 -1.52 12.00 -7.07
C ASN A 101 -2.79 11.37 -7.65
N ASP A 102 -2.80 11.09 -8.94
CA ASP A 102 -3.89 10.36 -9.60
C ASP A 102 -3.70 8.85 -9.42
N ILE A 103 -4.04 8.37 -8.22
CA ILE A 103 -3.99 6.95 -7.88
C ILE A 103 -5.09 6.19 -8.62
N LYS A 104 -4.72 5.12 -9.32
CA LYS A 104 -5.67 4.28 -10.08
C LYS A 104 -6.49 3.36 -9.19
N SER A 105 -5.86 2.78 -8.18
CA SER A 105 -6.51 1.88 -7.22
C SER A 105 -5.70 1.77 -5.94
N VAL A 106 -6.37 1.44 -4.83
CA VAL A 106 -5.74 1.10 -3.55
C VAL A 106 -6.11 -0.33 -3.19
N HIS A 107 -5.08 -1.18 -3.06
CA HIS A 107 -5.18 -2.54 -2.57
C HIS A 107 -4.61 -2.63 -1.17
N VAL A 108 -5.45 -2.93 -0.19
CA VAL A 108 -5.01 -3.16 1.19
C VAL A 108 -4.87 -4.65 1.43
N VAL A 109 -3.69 -5.08 1.86
CA VAL A 109 -3.45 -6.45 2.32
C VAL A 109 -3.12 -6.40 3.80
N ARG A 110 -3.92 -7.07 4.62
CA ARG A 110 -3.83 -6.97 6.06
C ARG A 110 -4.00 -8.32 6.73
N MET A 111 -3.51 -8.45 7.97
CA MET A 111 -3.77 -9.64 8.78
C MET A 111 -5.20 -9.59 9.37
N GLU A 112 -5.73 -10.74 9.79
CA GLU A 112 -7.04 -10.87 10.45
C GLU A 112 -7.11 -10.18 11.81
N VAL A 113 -5.97 -9.96 12.45
CA VAL A 113 -5.87 -9.36 13.79
C VAL A 113 -6.34 -7.89 13.81
N PRO A 114 -6.92 -7.42 14.93
CA PRO A 114 -7.57 -6.11 15.00
C PRO A 114 -6.61 -4.94 14.76
N CYS A 115 -5.33 -5.07 15.11
CA CYS A 115 -4.34 -4.02 14.86
C CYS A 115 -4.15 -3.73 13.36
N CYS A 116 -4.34 -4.74 12.49
CA CYS A 116 -4.29 -4.58 11.04
C CYS A 116 -5.59 -4.01 10.46
N GLY A 117 -6.72 -4.12 11.18
CA GLY A 117 -7.97 -3.45 10.82
C GLY A 117 -7.85 -1.92 10.83
N GLY A 118 -7.00 -1.38 11.71
CA GLY A 118 -6.68 0.06 11.74
C GLY A 118 -6.08 0.56 10.42
N LEU A 119 -5.26 -0.25 9.73
CA LEU A 119 -4.66 0.12 8.45
C LEU A 119 -5.74 0.28 7.36
N ALA A 120 -6.67 -0.67 7.29
CA ALA A 120 -7.79 -0.61 6.35
C ALA A 120 -8.70 0.59 6.64
N TYR A 121 -8.97 0.87 7.92
CA TYR A 121 -9.74 2.04 8.34
C TYR A 121 -9.07 3.35 7.90
N ILE A 122 -7.78 3.52 8.23
CA ILE A 122 -7.00 4.71 7.85
C ILE A 122 -7.01 4.89 6.33
N ALA A 123 -6.78 3.82 5.55
CA ALA A 123 -6.80 3.90 4.09
C ALA A 123 -8.15 4.40 3.54
N LYS A 124 -9.27 3.84 4.02
CA LYS A 124 -10.62 4.25 3.61
C LYS A 124 -10.89 5.70 3.99
N GLN A 125 -10.55 6.11 5.21
CA GLN A 125 -10.72 7.49 5.67
C GLN A 125 -9.86 8.46 4.86
N SER A 126 -8.62 8.11 4.55
CA SER A 126 -7.73 8.94 3.73
C SER A 126 -8.24 9.11 2.29
N ILE A 127 -8.80 8.06 1.68
CA ILE A 127 -9.45 8.18 0.36
C ILE A 127 -10.59 9.19 0.43
N GLN A 128 -11.47 9.07 1.42
CA GLN A 128 -12.59 9.99 1.60
C GLN A 128 -12.14 11.43 1.84
N ALA A 129 -11.18 11.62 2.74
CA ALA A 129 -10.64 12.93 3.09
C ALA A 129 -9.86 13.58 1.93
N SER A 130 -9.32 12.78 1.01
CA SER A 130 -8.66 13.30 -0.19
C SER A 130 -9.62 13.95 -1.20
N GLY A 131 -10.92 13.67 -1.07
CA GLY A 131 -11.95 14.13 -2.01
C GLY A 131 -11.95 13.40 -3.35
N LYS A 132 -11.12 12.36 -3.52
CA LYS A 132 -11.06 11.54 -4.74
C LYS A 132 -11.91 10.27 -4.62
N ASP A 133 -12.46 9.84 -5.75
CA ASP A 133 -13.08 8.52 -5.88
C ASP A 133 -12.03 7.53 -6.40
N ILE A 134 -11.49 6.72 -5.49
CA ILE A 134 -10.41 5.76 -5.80
C ILE A 134 -10.93 4.34 -5.55
N PRO A 135 -10.88 3.44 -6.55
CA PRO A 135 -11.21 2.03 -6.37
C PRO A 135 -10.44 1.40 -5.21
N TYR A 136 -11.16 0.71 -4.32
CA TYR A 136 -10.62 0.13 -3.11
C TYR A 136 -10.83 -1.39 -3.06
N HIS A 137 -9.76 -2.12 -2.78
CA HIS A 137 -9.74 -3.57 -2.62
C HIS A 137 -9.11 -3.96 -1.28
N GLU A 138 -9.66 -4.97 -0.62
CA GLU A 138 -9.16 -5.46 0.67
C GLU A 138 -8.97 -6.97 0.64
N VAL A 139 -7.83 -7.43 1.14
CA VAL A 139 -7.50 -8.85 1.34
C VAL A 139 -7.12 -9.08 2.79
N ILE A 140 -7.73 -10.09 3.41
CA ILE A 140 -7.50 -10.48 4.79
C ILE A 140 -6.74 -11.81 4.82
N ILE A 141 -5.55 -11.80 5.42
CA ILE A 141 -4.71 -12.97 5.64
C ILE A 141 -4.87 -13.46 7.09
N GLY A 142 -5.18 -14.74 7.27
CA GLY A 142 -5.21 -15.40 8.57
C GLY A 142 -3.82 -15.51 9.19
N ILE A 143 -3.73 -15.68 10.51
CA ILE A 143 -2.43 -15.87 11.19
C ILE A 143 -1.68 -17.14 10.74
N LYS A 144 -2.37 -18.05 10.05
CA LYS A 144 -1.80 -19.26 9.44
C LYS A 144 -1.43 -19.08 7.96
N GLY A 145 -1.58 -17.88 7.40
CA GLY A 145 -1.20 -17.54 6.02
C GLY A 145 -2.26 -17.80 4.96
N ASP A 146 -3.42 -18.31 5.35
CA ASP A 146 -4.59 -18.52 4.48
C ASP A 146 -5.30 -17.19 4.16
N ILE A 147 -5.97 -17.14 3.00
CA ILE A 147 -6.80 -15.99 2.62
C ILE A 147 -8.19 -16.21 3.21
N LEU A 148 -8.63 -15.29 4.06
CA LEU A 148 -9.96 -15.36 4.68
C LEU A 148 -11.01 -14.59 3.89
N SER A 149 -10.61 -13.52 3.19
CA SER A 149 -11.49 -12.67 2.39
C SER A 149 -10.69 -11.91 1.34
N GLU A 150 -11.29 -11.70 0.17
CA GLU A 150 -10.74 -10.94 -0.96
C GLU A 150 -11.90 -10.30 -1.74
N GLY A 151 -11.85 -8.99 -1.98
CA GLY A 151 -12.85 -8.33 -2.81
C GLY A 151 -12.81 -6.80 -2.80
N MET A 152 -13.70 -6.20 -3.60
CA MET A 152 -14.03 -4.77 -3.50
C MET A 152 -14.83 -4.55 -2.22
N ALA A 153 -14.26 -3.84 -1.26
CA ALA A 153 -14.98 -3.43 -0.07
C ALA A 153 -15.53 -2.02 -0.28
N PRO A 154 -16.78 -1.73 0.12
CA PRO A 154 -17.30 -0.37 0.03
C PRO A 154 -16.43 0.57 0.85
N LEU A 155 -16.18 1.76 0.29
CA LEU A 155 -15.71 2.88 1.10
C LEU A 155 -16.73 3.11 2.22
N ILE A 156 -16.26 3.40 3.44
CA ILE A 156 -17.10 3.55 4.64
C ILE A 156 -18.32 4.39 4.26
N PRO A 157 -19.57 3.91 4.45
CA PRO A 157 -20.73 4.74 4.15
C PRO A 157 -20.57 6.08 4.88
N LYS A 158 -20.74 7.21 4.17
CA LYS A 158 -20.80 8.51 4.84
C LYS A 158 -21.80 8.34 5.98
N LEU A 159 -21.37 8.53 7.23
CA LEU A 159 -22.30 8.68 8.33
C LEU A 159 -23.28 9.76 7.86
N GLN A 160 -24.54 9.38 7.67
CA GLN A 160 -25.58 10.35 7.35
C GLN A 160 -25.42 11.45 8.38
N GLU A 161 -25.25 12.69 7.93
CA GLU A 161 -25.35 13.86 8.79
C GLU A 161 -26.70 13.74 9.50
N THR A 162 -26.68 13.25 10.73
CA THR A 162 -27.86 13.25 11.58
C THR A 162 -28.09 14.71 11.91
N GLY A 163 -28.96 15.33 11.11
CA GLY A 163 -29.47 16.65 11.39
C GLY A 163 -30.08 16.70 12.79
N ALA A 164 -29.59 17.66 13.56
CA ALA A 164 -30.28 18.36 14.63
C ALA A 164 -29.62 19.74 14.79
#